data_AF-A0A1Y0D3Q7-F1
#
_entry.id   AF-A0A1Y0D3Q7-F1
#
_cell.length_a   1.000
_cell.length_b   1.000
_cell.length_c   1.000
_cell.angle_alpha   90.00
_cell.angle_beta   90.00
_cell.angle_gamma   90.00
#
_symmetry.space_group_name_H-M   'P 1'
#
loop_
_entity.id
_entity.type
_entity.pdbx_description
1 polymer ?
#
loop_
_entity_poly.entity_id
_entity_poly.type
_entity_poly.pdbx_seq_one_letter_code
_entity_poly.pdbx_strand_id
1 'polypeptide(L)' 'MTETQPLESDLIDKFYWLRKFRMAKNDKTLDLMVSKVIDDYHSRPAVVAAIYLAECQRERELAQGRLLTH' A
#
# COMPACT_ATOMS: atom_id res chain seq x y z
N MET A 1 20.22 13.57 3.39
CA MET A 1 19.20 12.62 3.86
C MET A 1 19.29 11.43 2.92
N THR A 2 19.82 10.30 3.39
CA THR A 2 19.96 9.09 2.57
C THR A 2 18.58 8.44 2.42
N GLU A 3 17.96 8.55 1.25
CA GLU A 3 16.85 7.69 0.86
C GLU A 3 17.39 6.26 0.79
N THR A 4 17.18 5.50 1.86
CA THR A 4 17.46 4.06 1.85
C THR A 4 16.47 3.43 0.87
N GLN A 5 16.96 2.97 -0.28
CA GLN A 5 16.15 2.22 -1.22
C GLN A 5 15.54 1.02 -0.46
N PRO A 6 14.21 0.81 -0.55
CA PRO A 6 13.57 -0.29 0.16
C PRO A 6 14.18 -1.61 -0.31
N LEU A 7 14.49 -2.49 0.64
CA LEU A 7 14.95 -3.83 0.31
C LEU A 7 13.82 -4.55 -0.44
N GLU A 8 14.17 -5.45 -1.35
CA GLU A 8 13.17 -6.20 -2.12
C GLU A 8 12.24 -7.02 -1.20
N SER A 9 12.74 -7.45 -0.04
CA SER A 9 11.95 -8.07 1.03
C SER A 9 10.86 -7.17 1.58
N ASP A 10 11.11 -5.85 1.68
CA ASP A 10 10.16 -4.89 2.24
C ASP A 10 9.02 -4.62 1.25
N LEU A 11 9.30 -4.67 -0.05
CA LEU A 11 8.31 -4.45 -1.11
C LEU A 11 7.30 -5.60 -1.22
N ILE A 12 7.66 -6.81 -0.77
CA ILE A 12 6.76 -7.97 -0.76
C ILE A 12 5.91 -7.98 0.53
N ASP A 13 6.25 -7.16 1.53
CA ASP A 13 5.48 -7.07 2.77
C ASP A 13 4.24 -6.16 2.61
N LYS A 14 3.06 -6.72 2.90
CA LYS A 14 1.79 -5.98 2.99
C LYS A 14 1.92 -4.76 3.92
N PHE A 15 2.58 -4.92 5.08
CA PHE A 15 2.62 -3.88 6.10
C PHE A 15 3.44 -2.66 5.68
N TYR A 16 4.42 -2.85 4.80
CA TYR A 16 5.17 -1.75 4.19
C TYR A 16 4.25 -0.81 3.40
N TRP A 17 3.44 -1.38 2.51
CA TRP A 17 2.47 -0.63 1.70
C TRP A 17 1.34 -0.05 2.53
N LEU A 18 0.82 -0.82 3.49
CA LEU A 18 -0.26 -0.37 4.37
C LEU A 18 0.12 0.89 5.15
N ARG A 19 1.36 0.98 5.65
CA ARG A 19 1.86 2.20 6.33
C ARG A 19 1.79 3.42 5.41
N LYS A 20 2.14 3.27 4.13
CA LYS A 20 2.03 4.34 3.13
C LYS A 20 0.57 4.68 2.84
N PHE A 21 -0.27 3.67 2.57
CA PHE A 21 -1.68 3.86 2.24
C PHE A 21 -2.53 4.42 3.38
N ARG A 22 -2.12 4.23 4.64
CA ARG A 22 -2.74 4.90 5.80
C ARG A 22 -2.63 6.43 5.77
N MET A 23 -1.76 7.00 4.95
CA MET A 23 -1.71 8.45 4.71
C MET A 23 -2.91 8.95 3.88
N ALA A 24 -3.55 8.07 3.09
CA ALA A 24 -4.75 8.40 2.34
C ALA A 24 -5.94 8.60 3.29
N LYS A 25 -6.57 9.77 3.22
CA LYS A 25 -7.72 10.14 4.07
C LYS A 25 -9.09 9.82 3.43
N ASN A 26 -9.10 9.41 2.17
CA ASN A 26 -10.30 9.07 1.40
C ASN A 26 -9.93 8.10 0.28
N ASP A 27 -10.93 7.44 -0.29
CA ASP A 27 -10.75 6.40 -1.32
C ASP A 27 -10.08 6.95 -2.58
N LYS A 28 -10.47 8.14 -3.05
CA LYS A 28 -9.85 8.76 -4.24
C LYS A 28 -8.33 8.92 -4.13
N THR A 29 -7.85 9.27 -2.94
CA THR A 29 -6.42 9.43 -2.69
C THR A 29 -5.74 8.06 -2.61
N LEU A 30 -6.42 7.06 -2.04
CA LEU A 30 -5.94 5.70 -2.01
C LEU A 30 -5.77 5.16 -3.45
N ASP A 31 -6.80 5.30 -4.29
CA ASP A 31 -6.80 4.85 -5.69
C ASP A 31 -5.63 5.46 -6.48
N LEU A 32 -5.39 6.77 -6.32
CA LEU A 32 -4.29 7.47 -6.98
C LEU A 32 -2.92 6.97 -6.48
N MET A 33 -2.79 6.73 -5.18
CA MET A 33 -1.56 6.17 -4.61
C MET A 33 -1.32 4.78 -5.16
N VAL A 34 -2.31 3.89 -5.09
CA VAL A 34 -2.22 2.50 -5.55
C VAL A 34 -1.91 2.43 -7.03
N SER A 35 -2.63 3.17 -7.88
CA SER A 35 -2.41 3.18 -9.34
C SER A 35 -0.96 3.53 -9.67
N LYS A 36 -0.42 4.57 -9.04
CA LYS A 36 0.99 4.96 -9.22
C LYS A 36 1.95 3.83 -8.83
N VAL A 37 1.73 3.18 -7.68
CA VAL A 37 2.60 2.10 -7.23
C VAL A 37 2.48 0.86 -8.13
N ILE A 38 1.28 0.55 -8.61
CA ILE A 38 1.08 -0.55 -9.55
C ILE A 38 1.85 -0.27 -10.84
N ASP A 39 1.79 0.94 -11.40
CA ASP A 39 2.55 1.30 -12.59
C ASP A 39 4.06 1.09 -12.38
N ASP A 40 4.59 1.46 -11.22
CA ASP A 40 6.01 1.30 -10.86
C ASP A 40 6.43 -0.18 -10.69
N TYR A 41 5.52 -1.06 -10.26
CA TYR A 41 5.83 -2.45 -9.87
C TYR A 41 5.02 -3.53 -10.62
N HIS A 42 4.33 -3.18 -11.71
CA HIS A 42 3.44 -4.08 -12.46
C HIS A 42 4.14 -5.36 -12.94
N SER A 43 5.45 -5.30 -13.19
CA SER A 43 6.26 -6.44 -13.63
C SER A 43 6.64 -7.40 -12.49
N ARG A 44 6.23 -7.14 -11.24
CA ARG A 44 6.57 -7.92 -10.04
C ARG A 44 5.31 -8.44 -9.34
N PRO A 45 4.80 -9.63 -9.71
CA PRO A 45 3.52 -10.14 -9.19
C PRO A 45 3.43 -10.23 -7.66
N ALA A 46 4.53 -10.61 -6.99
CA ALA A 46 4.56 -10.69 -5.53
C ALA A 46 4.38 -9.33 -4.84
N VAL A 47 4.97 -8.27 -5.42
CA VAL A 47 4.84 -6.89 -4.93
C VAL A 47 3.42 -6.38 -5.19
N VAL A 48 2.88 -6.63 -6.38
CA VAL A 48 1.49 -6.27 -6.73
C VAL A 48 0.49 -6.95 -5.79
N ALA A 49 0.70 -8.22 -5.45
CA ALA A 49 -0.14 -8.91 -4.47
C ALA A 49 -0.09 -8.24 -3.09
N ALA A 50 1.10 -7.82 -2.63
CA ALA A 50 1.25 -7.10 -1.36
C ALA A 50 0.55 -5.73 -1.38
N ILE A 51 0.66 -5.00 -2.50
CA ILE A 51 -0.03 -3.71 -2.73
C ILE A 51 -1.55 -3.92 -2.64
N TYR A 52 -2.10 -4.91 -3.35
CA TYR A 52 -3.54 -5.17 -3.37
C TYR A 52 -4.07 -5.57 -1.98
N LEU A 53 -3.34 -6.42 -1.26
CA LEU A 53 -3.72 -6.78 0.11
C LEU A 53 -3.72 -5.57 1.06
N ALA A 54 -2.79 -4.63 0.88
CA ALA A 54 -2.71 -3.41 1.66
C ALA A 54 -3.82 -2.41 1.31
N GLU A 55 -4.15 -2.27 0.02
CA GLU A 55 -5.28 -1.49 -0.48
C GLU A 55 -6.59 -1.99 0.13
N CYS A 56 -6.93 -3.27 -0.01
CA CYS A 56 -8.16 -3.83 0.55
C CYS A 56 -8.28 -3.63 2.06
N GLN A 57 -7.15 -3.68 2.78
CA GLN A 57 -7.17 -3.37 4.20
C GLN A 57 -7.46 -1.90 4.45
N ARG A 58 -6.84 -0.99 3.69
CA ARG A 58 -7.04 0.44 3.86
C ARG A 58 -8.47 0.87 3.49
N GLU A 59 -9.06 0.32 2.44
CA GLU A 59 -10.46 0.53 2.08
C GLU A 59 -11.39 0.17 3.26
N ARG A 60 -11.17 -0.98 3.89
CA ARG A 60 -11.94 -1.40 5.07
C ARG A 60 -11.75 -0.44 6.26
N GLU A 61 -10.54 0.05 6.47
CA GLU A 61 -10.26 1.04 7.52
C GLU A 61 -10.97 2.38 7.26
N LEU A 62 -11.00 2.83 6.01
CA LEU A 62 -11.70 4.04 5.58
C LEU A 62 -13.22 3.87 5.75
N ALA A 63 -13.77 2.75 5.30
CA ALA A 63 -15.19 2.43 5.43
C ALA A 63 -15.65 2.35 6.89
N GLN A 64 -14.80 1.85 7.80
CA GLN A 64 -15.12 1.74 9.23
C GLN A 64 -14.70 2.96 10.06
N GLY A 65 -13.97 3.91 9.49
CA GLY A 65 -13.43 5.09 10.20
C GLY A 65 -12.43 4.74 11.32
N ARG A 66 -11.81 3.56 11.28
CA ARG A 66 -10.85 3.09 12.30
C ARG A 66 -9.75 2.22 11.70
N LEU A 67 -8.59 2.18 12.34
CA LEU A 67 -7.50 1.30 11.94
C LEU A 67 -7.76 -0.15 12.36
N LEU A 68 -7.37 -1.10 11.51
CA LEU A 68 -7.50 -2.54 11.75
C LEU A 68 -6.13 -3.12 12.13
N THR A 69 -6.09 -3.96 13.16
CA THR A 69 -4.86 -4.53 13.74
C THR A 69 -4.48 -5.93 13.23
N HIS A 70 -5.16 -6.46 12.21
CA HIS A 70 -4.89 -7.78 11.64
C HIS A 70 -4.57 -7.68 10.14
#